data_AF-A0A3P3XK23-F1
#
_entry.id   AF-A0A3P3XK23-F1
#
_cell.length_a   1.000
_cell.length_b   1.000
_cell.length_c   1.000
_cell.angle_alpha   90.00
_cell.angle_beta   90.00
_cell.angle_gamma   90.00
#
_symmetry.space_group_name_H-M   'P 1'
#
loop_
_entity.id
_entity.type
_entity.pdbx_description
1 polymer ?
#
loop_
_entity_poly.entity_id
_entity_poly.type
_entity_poly.pdbx_seq_one_letter_code
_entity_poly.pdbx_strand_id
1 'polypeptide(L)'
;MNNPGAWKNSGIRELIPDPLKSLMDRQQRTQLHATLKTMHTLSSEYGFEIAVQALEEGVQRSRTSFHDAAILAARIAGYGLNMAPERGQDLHVYDEFLEGVQV
;
A
#
# COMPACT_ATOMS: atom_id res chain seq x y z
N MET A 1 -2.61 14.19 10.79
CA MET A 1 -2.46 14.01 12.25
C MET A 1 -1.05 14.47 12.64
N ASN A 2 -0.92 15.55 13.42
CA ASN A 2 0.36 16.28 13.52
C ASN A 2 1.17 15.99 14.80
N ASN A 3 0.64 15.21 15.75
CA ASN A 3 1.33 14.90 17.00
C ASN A 3 1.51 13.38 17.20
N PRO A 4 2.72 12.83 16.95
CA PRO A 4 3.05 11.42 17.18
C PRO A 4 2.87 10.99 18.64
N GLY A 5 3.08 11.91 19.59
CA GLY A 5 2.95 11.61 21.01
C GLY A 5 1.52 11.27 21.43
N ALA A 6 0.52 11.71 20.66
CA ALA A 6 -0.88 11.41 20.93
C ALA A 6 -1.30 10.02 20.45
N TRP A 7 -0.49 9.33 19.63
CA TRP A 7 -0.84 8.05 19.00
C TRP A 7 -1.41 7.02 19.99
N LYS A 8 -0.69 6.75 21.09
CA LYS A 8 -1.07 5.74 22.10
C LYS A 8 -2.43 6.00 22.75
N ASN A 9 -2.85 7.27 22.81
CA ASN A 9 -4.09 7.70 23.46
C ASN A 9 -5.12 8.23 22.43
N SER A 10 -4.88 8.02 21.14
CA SER A 10 -5.76 8.55 20.09
C SER A 10 -6.91 7.59 19.80
N GLY A 11 -8.12 8.12 19.57
CA GLY A 11 -9.26 7.32 19.12
C GLY A 11 -9.00 6.64 17.77
N ILE A 12 -8.14 7.24 16.93
CA ILE A 12 -7.72 6.65 15.64
C ILE A 12 -7.05 5.29 15.86
N ARG A 13 -6.29 5.11 16.94
CA ARG A 13 -5.58 3.84 17.24
C ARG A 13 -6.53 2.66 17.42
N GLU A 14 -7.79 2.89 17.78
CA GLU A 14 -8.82 1.84 17.90
C GLU A 14 -9.46 1.48 16.56
N LEU A 15 -9.27 2.30 15.53
CA LEU A 15 -9.73 2.06 14.17
C LEU A 15 -8.67 1.37 13.29
N ILE A 16 -7.45 1.21 13.80
CA ILE A 16 -6.33 0.62 13.08
C ILE A 16 -6.25 -0.89 13.36
N PRO A 17 -6.11 -1.74 12.33
CA PRO A 17 -5.91 -3.18 12.48
C PRO A 17 -4.71 -3.55 13.35
N ASP A 18 -4.83 -4.63 14.12
CA ASP A 18 -3.81 -5.07 15.09
C ASP A 18 -2.39 -5.23 14.52
N PRO A 19 -2.18 -5.76 13.30
CA PRO A 19 -0.83 -5.87 12.72
C PRO A 19 -0.17 -4.50 12.52
N LEU A 20 -0.92 -3.55 11.97
CA LEU A 20 -0.44 -2.18 11.72
C LEU A 20 -0.28 -1.42 13.04
N LYS A 21 -1.22 -1.57 13.97
CA LYS A 21 -1.17 -1.00 15.33
C LYS A 21 0.08 -1.46 16.09
N SER A 22 0.35 -2.77 16.08
CA SER A 22 1.51 -3.37 16.72
C SER A 22 2.84 -2.91 16.11
N LEU A 23 2.87 -2.65 14.80
CA LEU A 23 4.03 -2.07 14.14
C LEU A 23 4.24 -0.62 14.56
N MET A 24 3.19 0.20 14.49
CA MET A 24 3.24 1.62 14.86
C MET A 24 3.61 1.83 16.34
N ASP A 25 3.16 0.96 17.24
CA ASP A 25 3.51 0.99 18.66
C ASP A 25 5.01 0.70 18.92
N ARG A 26 5.67 -0.03 18.01
CA ARG A 26 7.12 -0.36 18.08
C ARG A 26 8.02 0.64 17.34
N GLN A 27 7.45 1.47 16.48
CA GLN A 27 8.22 2.46 15.73
C GLN A 27 8.84 3.52 16.64
N GLN A 28 10.05 3.95 16.29
CA GLN A 28 10.64 5.12 16.94
C GLN A 28 9.85 6.37 16.56
N ARG A 29 9.93 7.43 17.39
CA ARG A 29 9.14 8.67 17.21
C ARG A 29 9.22 9.25 15.80
N THR A 30 10.39 9.24 15.16
CA THR A 30 10.60 9.77 13.81
C THR A 30 9.90 8.91 12.75
N GLN A 31 9.99 7.58 12.87
CA GLN A 31 9.31 6.62 11.99
C GLN A 31 7.80 6.71 12.15
N LEU A 32 7.31 6.76 13.39
CA LEU A 32 5.89 6.91 13.68
C LEU A 32 5.34 8.23 13.10
N HIS A 33 6.08 9.33 13.23
CA HIS A 33 5.71 10.60 12.61
C HIS A 33 5.60 10.48 11.08
N ALA A 34 6.57 9.81 10.44
CA ALA A 34 6.53 9.57 9.00
C ALA A 34 5.31 8.73 8.60
N THR A 35 5.05 7.61 9.30
CA THR A 35 3.89 6.74 9.04
C THR A 35 2.56 7.49 9.25
N LEU A 36 2.42 8.27 10.32
CA LEU A 36 1.22 9.09 10.55
C LEU A 36 1.02 10.17 9.49
N LYS A 37 2.12 10.76 9.00
CA LYS A 37 2.08 11.73 7.90
C LYS A 37 1.64 11.04 6.61
N THR A 38 2.22 9.89 6.27
CA THR A 38 1.82 9.06 5.13
C THR A 38 0.33 8.73 5.20
N MET A 39 -0.14 8.19 6.34
CA MET A 39 -1.53 7.85 6.55
C MET A 39 -2.44 9.06 6.35
N HIS A 40 -2.05 10.23 6.87
CA HIS A 40 -2.83 11.45 6.70
C HIS A 40 -2.91 11.91 5.24
N THR A 41 -1.79 11.89 4.51
CA THR A 41 -1.75 12.23 3.08
C THR A 41 -2.64 11.28 2.27
N LEU A 42 -2.47 9.97 2.44
CA LEU A 42 -3.29 8.98 1.74
C LEU A 42 -4.76 9.06 2.13
N SER A 43 -5.07 9.37 3.39
CA SER A 43 -6.46 9.52 3.84
C SER A 43 -7.15 10.71 3.16
N SER A 44 -6.41 11.81 2.95
CA SER A 44 -6.93 12.99 2.25
C SER A 44 -7.14 12.75 0.76
N GLU A 45 -6.36 11.86 0.13
CA GLU A 45 -6.38 11.61 -1.30
C GLU A 45 -7.32 10.46 -1.70
N TYR A 46 -7.29 9.35 -0.97
CA TYR A 46 -8.01 8.11 -1.28
C TYR A 46 -9.07 7.74 -0.25
N GLY A 47 -9.17 8.47 0.86
CA GLY A 47 -10.04 8.13 1.99
C GLY A 47 -9.33 7.29 3.05
N PHE A 48 -9.82 7.41 4.29
CA PHE A 48 -9.18 6.80 5.47
C PHE A 48 -9.07 5.28 5.38
N GLU A 49 -10.15 4.60 4.98
CA GLU A 49 -10.17 3.14 4.89
C GLU A 49 -9.13 2.60 3.89
N ILE A 50 -9.03 3.23 2.71
CA ILE A 50 -8.04 2.86 1.70
C ILE A 50 -6.62 3.14 2.19
N ALA A 51 -6.39 4.26 2.89
CA ALA A 51 -5.09 4.56 3.46
C ALA A 51 -4.65 3.52 4.50
N VAL A 52 -5.57 3.06 5.36
CA VAL A 52 -5.31 2.02 6.35
C VAL A 52 -5.01 0.68 5.68
N GLN A 53 -5.84 0.27 4.70
CA GLN A 53 -5.62 -0.97 3.94
C GLN A 53 -4.28 -0.95 3.20
N ALA A 54 -3.93 0.16 2.56
CA ALA A 54 -2.66 0.29 1.85
C ALA A 54 -1.44 0.17 2.77
N LEU A 55 -1.52 0.78 3.97
CA LEU A 55 -0.47 0.67 4.98
C LEU A 55 -0.38 -0.74 5.56
N GLU A 56 -1.51 -1.38 5.85
CA GLU A 56 -1.55 -2.76 6.33
C GLU A 56 -0.94 -3.73 5.30
N GLU A 57 -1.32 -3.60 4.03
CA GLU A 57 -0.78 -4.40 2.93
C GLU A 57 0.73 -4.15 2.75
N GLY A 58 1.18 -2.90 2.88
CA GLY A 58 2.59 -2.55 2.86
C GLY A 58 3.37 -3.24 3.99
N VAL A 59 2.80 -3.29 5.20
CA VAL A 59 3.39 -4.01 6.33
C VAL A 59 3.50 -5.50 6.05
N GLN A 60 2.44 -6.14 5.54
CA GLN A 60 2.45 -7.57 5.21
C GLN A 60 3.53 -7.91 4.16
N ARG A 61 3.77 -7.00 3.20
CA ARG A 61 4.79 -7.18 2.14
C ARG A 61 6.19 -6.71 2.53
N SER A 62 6.41 -6.26 3.78
CA SER A 62 7.68 -5.66 4.22
C SER A 62 8.10 -4.42 3.40
N ARG A 63 7.10 -3.66 2.93
CA ARG A 63 7.21 -2.43 2.13
C ARG A 63 6.57 -1.26 2.88
N THR A 64 7.35 -0.61 3.74
CA THR A 64 6.82 0.43 4.66
C THR A 64 7.14 1.86 4.23
N SER A 65 7.64 2.08 3.01
CA SER A 65 7.92 3.43 2.51
C SER A 65 6.63 4.14 2.08
N PHE A 66 6.66 5.49 2.09
CA PHE A 66 5.54 6.31 1.61
C PHE A 66 5.15 5.94 0.16
N HIS A 67 6.14 5.79 -0.73
CA HIS A 67 5.92 5.49 -2.14
C HIS A 67 5.22 4.14 -2.32
N ASP A 68 5.65 3.12 -1.58
CA ASP A 68 5.01 1.80 -1.62
C ASP A 68 3.54 1.88 -1.19
N ALA A 69 3.28 2.58 -0.08
CA ALA A 69 1.92 2.76 0.43
C ALA A 69 1.03 3.58 -0.54
N ALA A 70 1.59 4.58 -1.22
CA ALA A 70 0.86 5.36 -2.24
C ALA A 70 0.49 4.51 -3.46
N ILE A 71 1.41 3.68 -3.96
CA ILE A 71 1.14 2.75 -5.06
C ILE A 71 0.03 1.76 -4.66
N LEU A 72 0.09 1.22 -3.44
CA LEU A 72 -0.94 0.32 -2.93
C LEU A 72 -2.30 1.02 -2.79
N ALA A 73 -2.33 2.25 -2.27
CA ALA A 73 -3.57 3.03 -2.15
C ALA A 73 -4.20 3.31 -3.53
N ALA A 74 -3.40 3.75 -4.51
CA ALA A 74 -3.87 3.97 -5.88
C ALA A 74 -4.38 2.66 -6.51
N ARG A 75 -3.69 1.53 -6.28
CA ARG A 75 -4.12 0.22 -6.77
C ARG A 75 -5.46 -0.21 -6.14
N ILE A 76 -5.59 -0.08 -4.82
CA ILE A 76 -6.83 -0.40 -4.09
C ILE A 76 -7.98 0.45 -4.59
N ALA A 77 -7.78 1.77 -4.70
CA ALA A 77 -8.81 2.71 -5.13
C ALA A 77 -9.27 2.50 -6.58
N GLY A 78 -8.35 2.16 -7.49
CA GLY A 78 -8.67 2.00 -8.91
C GLY A 78 -9.19 0.61 -9.28
N TYR A 79 -8.57 -0.45 -8.76
CA TYR A 79 -8.74 -1.82 -9.28
C TYR A 79 -8.93 -2.88 -8.18
N GLY A 80 -8.67 -2.55 -6.91
CA GLY A 80 -8.56 -3.52 -5.83
C GLY A 80 -7.25 -4.35 -5.87
N LEU A 81 -7.01 -5.11 -4.80
CA LEU A 81 -5.79 -5.91 -4.64
C LEU A 81 -5.82 -7.25 -5.40
N ASN A 82 -7.01 -7.84 -5.55
CA ASN A 82 -7.19 -9.21 -6.03
C ASN A 82 -7.82 -9.30 -7.43
N MET A 83 -7.66 -8.26 -8.24
CA MET A 83 -8.16 -8.29 -9.61
C MET A 83 -7.42 -9.36 -10.41
N ALA A 84 -8.15 -10.32 -10.97
CA ALA A 84 -7.59 -11.29 -11.89
C ALA A 84 -6.98 -10.56 -13.09
N PRO A 85 -5.81 -11.00 -13.60
CA PRO A 85 -5.29 -10.44 -14.84
C PRO A 85 -6.32 -10.62 -15.95
N GLU A 86 -6.58 -9.55 -16.69
CA GLU A 86 -7.37 -9.66 -17.91
C GLU A 86 -6.66 -10.61 -18.88
N ARG A 87 -7.44 -11.38 -19.65
CA ARG A 87 -6.88 -12.23 -20.70
C ARG A 87 -6.16 -11.31 -21.71
N GLY A 88 -4.84 -11.32 -21.66
CA GLY A 88 -3.99 -10.54 -22.57
C GLY A 88 -4.15 -10.99 -24.03
N GLN A 89 -3.55 -10.22 -24.93
CA GLN A 89 -3.43 -10.64 -26.33
C GLN A 89 -2.57 -11.90 -26.42
N ASP A 90 -2.88 -12.76 -27.38
CA ASP A 90 -2.05 -13.92 -27.67
C ASP A 90 -0.72 -13.46 -28.30
N LEU A 91 0.38 -13.71 -27.61
CA LEU A 91 1.72 -13.30 -28.05
C LEU A 91 2.45 -14.41 -28.80
N HIS A 92 1.87 -15.60 -28.98
CA HIS A 92 2.50 -16.70 -29.72
C HIS A 92 2.88 -16.33 -31.16
N VAL A 93 2.20 -15.35 -31.76
CA VAL A 93 2.57 -14.81 -33.09
C VAL A 93 4.01 -14.29 -33.15
N TYR A 94 4.55 -13.79 -32.03
CA TYR A 94 5.95 -13.32 -31.96
C TYR A 94 6.92 -14.48 -31.86
N ASP A 95 6.54 -15.57 -31.18
CA ASP A 95 7.35 -16.79 -31.11
C ASP A 95 7.47 -17.40 -32.52
N GLU A 96 6.35 -17.54 -33.24
CA GLU A 96 6.33 -18.01 -34.63
C GLU A 96 7.19 -17.13 -35.56
N PHE A 97 7.12 -15.81 -35.38
CA PHE A 97 7.94 -14.87 -36.15
C PHE A 97 9.44 -15.06 -35.87
N LEU A 98 9.84 -15.22 -34.61
CA LEU A 98 11.25 -15.38 -34.24
C LEU A 98 11.80 -16.76 -34.64
N GLU A 99 10.99 -17.81 -34.51
CA GLU A 99 11.36 -19.18 -34.92
C GLU A 99 11.44 -19.34 -36.45
N GLY A 100 10.65 -18.57 -37.20
CA GLY A 100 10.74 -18.46 -38.66
C GLY A 100 11.97 -17.69 -39.16
N VAL A 101 12.66 -16.96 -38.28
CA VAL A 101 13.94 -16.28 -38.56
C VAL A 101 15.09 -17.20 -38.13
N GLN A 102 15.11 -18.43 -38.62
CA GLN A 102 16.34 -19.24 -38.63
C GLN A 102 17.14 -18.88 -39.90
N VAL A 103 18.23 -18.14 -39.72
CA VAL A 103 19.28 -17.88 -40.74
C VAL A 103 20.27 -19.02 -40.75
#